data_AF-A0A9E5G8C5-F1
#
_entry.id   AF-A0A9E5G8C5-F1
#
_cell.length_a   1.000
_cell.length_b   1.000
_cell.length_c   1.000
_cell.angle_alpha   90.00
_cell.angle_beta   90.00
_cell.angle_gamma   90.00
#
_symmetry.space_group_name_H-M   'P 1'
#
loop_
_entity.id
_entity.type
_entity.pdbx_description
1 polymer ?
#
loop_
_entity_poly.entity_id
_entity_poly.type
_entity_poly.pdbx_seq_one_letter_code
_entity_poly.pdbx_strand_id
1 'polypeptide(L)'
;MKTARLTLTKDDFIFTPPSDLDMSGAPKEATVTAKDGIDCGAITVKYYDANNTKLDSAPKKVGTYTVKIDVVANDTYRAITDLEVGSFTILPITLTKDDITVTGIGNEIYTGSQIKPEPSVWYAASGTLEKDTYYTLAYGTNTDIGTGSVTINFKGSYAGSLT
;
A
#
# COMPACT_ATOMS: atom_id res chain seq x y z
N MET A 1 29.03 16.78 -39.43
CA MET A 1 27.58 17.02 -39.35
C MET A 1 27.16 16.83 -37.90
N LYS A 2 26.35 17.74 -37.34
CA LYS A 2 25.83 17.60 -35.97
C LYS A 2 24.41 17.06 -36.09
N THR A 3 24.23 15.75 -36.01
CA THR A 3 22.90 15.13 -36.05
C THR A 3 22.14 15.49 -34.77
N ALA A 4 20.89 15.92 -34.89
CA ALA A 4 20.06 16.22 -33.73
C ALA A 4 19.65 14.91 -33.03
N ARG A 5 19.78 14.87 -31.70
CA ARG A 5 19.33 13.74 -30.88
C ARG A 5 17.80 13.62 -30.88
N LEU A 6 17.30 12.39 -30.92
CA LEU A 6 15.89 12.00 -30.87
C LEU A 6 15.29 12.21 -29.47
N THR A 7 13.96 12.32 -29.41
CA THR A 7 13.19 12.48 -28.17
C THR A 7 12.49 11.17 -27.85
N LEU A 8 12.66 10.70 -26.62
CA LEU A 8 11.96 9.53 -26.09
C LEU A 8 10.57 9.91 -25.58
N THR A 9 9.64 8.98 -25.68
CA THR A 9 8.25 9.09 -25.22
C THR A 9 7.91 7.88 -24.36
N LYS A 10 6.76 7.91 -23.68
CA LYS A 10 6.27 6.76 -22.90
C LYS A 10 6.16 5.49 -23.75
N ASP A 11 5.83 5.62 -25.03
CA ASP A 11 5.64 4.49 -25.93
C ASP A 11 6.95 3.80 -26.31
N ASP A 12 8.11 4.37 -25.98
CA ASP A 12 9.42 3.74 -26.22
C ASP A 12 9.84 2.78 -25.10
N PHE A 13 9.04 2.68 -24.04
CA PHE A 13 9.34 1.86 -22.86
C PHE A 13 8.28 0.80 -22.57
N ILE A 14 8.72 -0.24 -21.87
CA ILE A 14 7.88 -1.28 -21.29
C ILE A 14 7.94 -1.08 -19.78
N PHE A 15 6.79 -0.75 -19.19
CA PHE A 15 6.59 -0.73 -17.75
C PHE A 15 6.04 -2.09 -17.29
N THR A 16 6.69 -2.70 -16.30
CA THR A 16 6.16 -3.89 -15.61
C THR A 16 6.01 -3.57 -14.13
N PRO A 17 4.79 -3.64 -13.56
CA PRO A 17 4.59 -3.42 -12.14
C PRO A 17 5.26 -4.54 -11.31
N PRO A 18 5.52 -4.32 -10.01
CA PRO A 18 5.93 -5.39 -9.11
C PRO A 18 4.95 -6.57 -9.19
N SER A 19 5.47 -7.80 -9.20
CA SER A 19 4.64 -9.01 -9.24
C SER A 19 3.86 -9.25 -7.94
N ASP A 20 4.42 -8.78 -6.83
CA ASP A 20 3.81 -8.84 -5.51
C ASP A 20 3.35 -7.44 -5.08
N LEU A 21 2.03 -7.27 -4.98
CA LEU A 21 1.36 -6.02 -4.61
C LEU A 21 0.72 -6.09 -3.22
N ASP A 22 1.09 -7.09 -2.44
CA ASP A 22 0.74 -7.16 -1.02
C ASP A 22 1.62 -6.22 -0.17
N MET A 23 1.34 -6.12 1.12
CA MET A 23 2.10 -5.26 2.03
C MET A 23 3.19 -6.02 2.81
N SER A 24 3.85 -7.03 2.21
CA SER A 24 4.85 -7.93 2.84
C SER A 24 6.14 -7.28 3.39
N GLY A 25 6.20 -5.95 3.51
CA GLY A 25 7.29 -5.19 4.14
C GLY A 25 8.54 -4.98 3.26
N ALA A 26 8.70 -5.77 2.20
CA ALA A 26 9.72 -5.55 1.17
C ALA A 26 9.36 -4.34 0.28
N PRO A 27 10.34 -3.54 -0.20
CA PRO A 27 10.09 -2.53 -1.22
C PRO A 27 9.54 -3.15 -2.50
N LYS A 28 8.52 -2.51 -3.09
CA LYS A 28 7.91 -2.96 -4.34
C LYS A 28 8.53 -2.21 -5.51
N GLU A 29 9.40 -2.90 -6.24
CA GLU A 29 10.14 -2.33 -7.36
C GLU A 29 9.46 -2.65 -8.69
N ALA A 30 9.18 -1.60 -9.47
CA ALA A 30 8.77 -1.74 -10.86
C ALA A 30 9.99 -1.82 -11.77
N THR A 31 9.87 -2.54 -12.87
CA THR A 31 10.92 -2.57 -13.89
C THR A 31 10.50 -1.74 -15.10
N VAL A 32 11.41 -0.92 -15.61
CA VAL A 32 11.21 -0.16 -16.84
C VAL A 32 12.35 -0.47 -17.78
N THR A 33 12.02 -0.98 -18.97
CA THR A 33 13.00 -1.29 -20.02
C THR A 33 12.66 -0.53 -21.29
N ALA A 34 13.68 -0.19 -22.08
CA ALA A 34 13.47 0.31 -23.43
C ALA A 34 12.95 -0.83 -24.33
N LYS A 35 12.10 -0.50 -25.31
CA LYS A 35 11.63 -1.47 -26.31
C LYS A 35 12.76 -1.89 -27.25
N ASP A 36 12.58 -3.02 -27.91
CA ASP A 36 13.51 -3.52 -28.93
C ASP A 36 13.83 -2.44 -29.98
N GLY A 37 15.11 -2.25 -30.27
CA GLY A 37 15.60 -1.22 -31.20
C GLY A 37 15.82 0.17 -30.56
N ILE A 38 15.48 0.35 -29.29
CA ILE A 38 15.75 1.59 -28.54
C ILE A 38 16.98 1.39 -27.64
N ASP A 39 18.14 1.85 -28.13
CA ASP A 39 19.38 1.90 -27.35
C ASP A 39 19.52 3.29 -26.69
N CYS A 40 18.77 3.52 -25.61
CA CYS A 40 18.82 4.77 -24.85
C CYS A 40 19.92 4.75 -23.77
N GLY A 41 20.18 5.90 -23.15
CA GLY A 41 21.10 5.95 -22.01
C GLY A 41 20.54 5.26 -20.76
N ALA A 42 21.30 5.32 -19.67
CA ALA A 42 20.91 4.72 -18.39
C ALA A 42 19.54 5.25 -17.91
N ILE A 43 18.66 4.31 -17.53
CA ILE A 43 17.32 4.58 -17.02
C ILE A 43 17.36 4.60 -15.49
N THR A 44 16.84 5.66 -14.87
CA THR A 44 16.63 5.75 -13.42
C THR A 44 15.13 5.73 -13.13
N VAL A 45 14.67 4.73 -12.38
CA VAL A 45 13.27 4.62 -11.96
C VAL A 45 13.03 5.46 -10.70
N LYS A 46 11.93 6.22 -10.70
CA LYS A 46 11.48 7.08 -9.60
C LYS A 46 10.02 6.78 -9.26
N TYR A 47 9.71 6.86 -7.98
CA TYR A 47 8.38 6.62 -7.45
C TYR A 47 7.81 7.91 -6.86
N TYR A 48 6.52 8.12 -7.07
CA TYR A 48 5.78 9.27 -6.59
C TYR A 48 4.51 8.79 -5.89
N ASP A 49 4.17 9.39 -4.75
CA ASP A 49 2.90 9.12 -4.07
C ASP A 49 1.70 9.74 -4.80
N ALA A 50 0.50 9.53 -4.26
CA ALA A 50 -0.74 10.06 -4.82
C ALA A 50 -0.80 11.60 -4.90
N ASN A 51 0.04 12.30 -4.12
CA ASN A 51 0.16 13.76 -4.15
C ASN A 51 1.29 14.22 -5.08
N ASN A 52 1.86 13.31 -5.88
CA ASN A 52 2.99 13.55 -6.75
C ASN A 52 4.26 14.00 -5.98
N THR A 53 4.41 13.56 -4.73
CA THR A 53 5.64 13.73 -3.96
C THR A 53 6.60 12.59 -4.26
N LYS A 54 7.84 12.92 -4.63
CA LYS A 54 8.88 11.93 -4.91
C LYS A 54 9.24 11.16 -3.63
N LEU A 55 9.36 9.84 -3.74
CA LEU A 55 9.86 8.98 -2.68
C LEU A 55 11.37 8.78 -2.80
N ASP A 56 12.05 8.65 -1.66
CA ASP A 56 13.50 8.37 -1.60
C ASP A 56 13.84 6.89 -1.90
N SER A 57 12.83 6.02 -1.88
CA SER A 57 12.97 4.58 -2.15
C SER A 57 11.69 4.00 -2.73
N ALA A 58 11.76 2.74 -3.16
CA ALA A 58 10.60 2.02 -3.66
C ALA A 58 9.49 1.91 -2.58
N PRO A 59 8.21 2.01 -2.98
CA PRO A 59 7.08 1.98 -2.04
C PRO A 59 6.97 0.70 -1.22
N LYS A 60 6.48 0.82 0.01
CA LYS A 60 6.21 -0.31 0.93
C LYS A 60 4.83 -0.30 1.57
N LYS A 61 4.18 0.87 1.56
CA LYS A 61 2.93 1.10 2.28
C LYS A 61 1.77 0.99 1.30
N VAL A 62 0.58 0.75 1.84
CA VAL A 62 -0.65 0.84 1.06
C VAL A 62 -0.75 2.20 0.37
N GLY A 63 -1.19 2.19 -0.89
CA GLY A 63 -1.32 3.40 -1.68
C GLY A 63 -1.13 3.16 -3.17
N THR A 64 -1.47 4.19 -3.94
CA THR A 64 -1.22 4.24 -5.38
C THR A 64 0.03 5.05 -5.65
N TYR A 65 0.91 4.52 -6.49
CA TYR A 65 2.20 5.08 -6.80
C TYR A 65 2.36 5.28 -8.30
N THR A 66 2.83 6.46 -8.68
CA THR A 66 3.20 6.79 -10.05
C THR A 66 4.67 6.49 -10.27
N VAL A 67 5.00 5.83 -11.37
CA VAL A 67 6.37 5.51 -11.78
C VAL A 67 6.79 6.44 -12.91
N LYS A 68 7.88 7.17 -12.66
CA LYS A 68 8.52 8.04 -13.65
C LYS A 68 9.96 7.61 -13.87
N ILE A 69 10.53 7.96 -15.02
CA ILE A 69 11.94 7.70 -15.31
C ILE A 69 12.70 8.97 -15.66
N ASP A 70 13.99 8.95 -15.32
CA ASP A 70 14.99 9.79 -15.96
C ASP A 70 15.82 8.92 -16.90
N VAL A 71 16.15 9.43 -18.08
CA VAL A 71 17.07 8.77 -19.01
C VAL A 71 18.23 9.70 -19.29
N VAL A 72 19.45 9.20 -19.11
CA VAL A 72 20.67 9.95 -19.43
C VAL A 72 20.78 10.11 -20.95
N ALA A 73 21.22 11.27 -21.42
CA ALA A 73 21.44 11.47 -22.86
C ALA A 73 22.58 10.57 -23.37
N ASN A 74 22.45 10.02 -24.58
CA ASN A 74 23.53 9.36 -25.32
C ASN A 74 23.66 9.99 -26.72
N ASP A 75 24.45 9.40 -27.62
CA ASP A 75 24.67 9.96 -28.95
C ASP A 75 23.40 10.04 -29.82
N THR A 76 22.42 9.18 -29.55
CA THR A 76 21.17 9.08 -30.31
C THR A 76 20.03 9.85 -29.66
N TYR A 77 19.87 9.74 -28.33
CA TYR A 77 18.70 10.21 -27.59
C TYR A 77 19.05 11.33 -26.61
N ARG A 78 18.12 12.27 -26.46
CA ARG A 78 18.20 13.35 -25.46
C ARG A 78 17.98 12.80 -24.05
N ALA A 79 18.47 13.54 -23.06
CA ALA A 79 18.07 13.29 -21.69
C ALA A 79 16.58 13.60 -21.55
N ILE A 80 15.88 12.79 -20.76
CA ILE A 80 14.52 13.07 -20.32
C ILE A 80 14.47 12.99 -18.81
N THR A 81 13.64 13.83 -18.21
CA THR A 81 13.42 13.83 -16.77
C THR A 81 11.93 13.72 -16.47
N ASP A 82 11.59 12.93 -15.45
CA ASP A 82 10.22 12.77 -14.97
C ASP A 82 9.21 12.31 -16.03
N LEU A 83 9.65 11.48 -16.98
CA LEU A 83 8.74 10.84 -17.92
C LEU A 83 7.87 9.82 -17.17
N GLU A 84 6.58 10.07 -17.06
CA GLU A 84 5.63 9.14 -16.48
C GLU A 84 5.41 7.93 -17.40
N VAL A 85 5.63 6.72 -16.88
CA VAL A 85 5.58 5.47 -17.66
C VAL A 85 4.54 4.48 -17.16
N GLY A 86 4.07 4.61 -15.92
CA GLY A 86 3.06 3.71 -15.38
C GLY A 86 2.70 4.04 -13.93
N SER A 87 1.84 3.20 -13.36
CA SER A 87 1.46 3.26 -11.96
C SER A 87 1.14 1.86 -11.44
N PHE A 88 1.17 1.70 -10.12
CA PHE A 88 0.69 0.48 -9.44
C PHE A 88 0.12 0.83 -8.07
N THR A 89 -0.63 -0.09 -7.49
CA THR A 89 -1.26 0.08 -6.17
C THR A 89 -0.83 -1.06 -5.26
N ILE A 90 -0.36 -0.72 -4.05
CA ILE A 90 -0.16 -1.66 -2.96
C ILE A 90 -1.45 -1.71 -2.14
N LEU A 91 -2.04 -2.90 -1.99
CA LEU A 91 -3.31 -3.09 -1.31
C LEU A 91 -3.13 -3.40 0.19
N PRO A 92 -4.12 -3.05 1.04
CA PRO A 92 -4.14 -3.51 2.42
C PRO A 92 -4.21 -5.03 2.55
N ILE A 93 -3.66 -5.55 3.65
CA ILE A 93 -3.81 -6.96 4.00
C ILE A 93 -5.21 -7.17 4.59
N THR A 94 -6.00 -8.06 4.01
CA THR A 94 -7.30 -8.42 4.58
C THR A 94 -7.07 -9.37 5.75
N LEU A 95 -7.50 -8.98 6.95
CA LEU A 95 -7.41 -9.82 8.15
C LEU A 95 -8.74 -10.52 8.42
N THR A 96 -8.65 -11.80 8.74
CA THR A 96 -9.76 -12.66 9.14
C THR A 96 -9.58 -13.13 10.58
N LYS A 97 -10.57 -13.86 11.10
CA LYS A 97 -10.51 -14.45 12.45
C LYS A 97 -9.31 -15.39 12.64
N ASP A 98 -8.86 -16.06 11.57
CA ASP A 98 -7.78 -17.04 11.65
C ASP A 98 -6.39 -16.37 11.67
N ASP A 99 -6.31 -15.10 11.26
CA ASP A 99 -5.05 -14.34 11.22
C ASP A 99 -4.72 -13.69 12.58
N ILE A 100 -5.72 -13.47 13.42
CA ILE A 100 -5.62 -12.63 14.62
C ILE A 100 -6.04 -13.36 15.90
N THR A 101 -5.50 -12.88 17.01
CA THR A 101 -5.96 -13.25 18.35
C THR A 101 -6.64 -12.03 18.98
N VAL A 102 -7.86 -12.22 19.49
CA VAL A 102 -8.61 -11.20 20.21
C VAL A 102 -8.74 -11.62 21.68
N THR A 103 -8.42 -10.72 22.59
CA THR A 103 -8.52 -10.93 24.05
C THR A 103 -9.24 -9.74 24.70
N GLY A 104 -9.65 -9.86 25.97
CA GLY A 104 -10.36 -8.79 26.67
C GLY A 104 -11.86 -8.71 26.35
N ILE A 105 -12.41 -9.75 25.70
CA ILE A 105 -13.85 -9.96 25.58
C ILE A 105 -14.24 -11.09 26.53
N GLY A 106 -15.21 -10.83 27.41
CA GLY A 106 -15.70 -11.79 28.38
C GLY A 106 -17.10 -11.44 28.87
N ASN A 107 -17.56 -12.17 29.89
CA ASN A 107 -18.83 -11.88 30.55
C ASN A 107 -18.71 -10.59 31.37
N GLU A 108 -19.74 -9.75 31.28
CA GLU A 108 -19.82 -8.46 31.96
C GLU A 108 -21.02 -8.41 32.90
N ILE A 109 -20.94 -7.57 33.94
CA ILE A 109 -22.04 -7.40 34.89
C ILE A 109 -23.07 -6.45 34.28
N TYR A 110 -24.35 -6.85 34.29
CA TYR A 110 -25.44 -5.98 33.85
C TYR A 110 -25.48 -4.68 34.68
N THR A 111 -25.39 -3.54 34.00
CA THR A 111 -25.37 -2.21 34.62
C THR A 111 -26.64 -1.39 34.35
N GLY A 112 -27.54 -1.88 33.48
CA GLY A 112 -28.65 -1.09 32.94
C GLY A 112 -28.23 0.00 31.94
N SER A 113 -26.98 -0.02 31.48
CA SER A 113 -26.42 0.89 30.46
C SER A 113 -25.58 0.11 29.45
N GLN A 114 -25.28 0.71 28.30
CA GLN A 114 -24.49 0.06 27.25
C GLN A 114 -23.08 -0.25 27.76
N ILE A 115 -22.67 -1.51 27.65
CA ILE A 115 -21.33 -1.98 28.00
C ILE A 115 -20.44 -1.98 26.74
N LYS A 116 -19.24 -1.40 26.85
CA LYS A 116 -18.27 -1.25 25.75
C LYS A 116 -16.92 -1.88 26.14
N PRO A 117 -16.75 -3.21 26.01
CA PRO A 117 -15.49 -3.86 26.26
C PRO A 117 -14.42 -3.36 25.29
N GLU A 118 -13.17 -3.22 25.74
CA GLU A 118 -12.05 -2.80 24.90
C GLU A 118 -11.12 -3.99 24.62
N PRO A 119 -11.34 -4.76 23.53
CA PRO A 119 -10.49 -5.88 23.19
C PRO A 119 -9.08 -5.44 22.81
N SER A 120 -8.10 -6.29 23.13
CA SER A 120 -6.76 -6.25 22.52
C SER A 120 -6.72 -7.16 21.30
N VAL A 121 -6.27 -6.63 20.17
CA VAL A 121 -6.13 -7.34 18.89
C VAL A 121 -4.65 -7.57 18.58
N TRP A 122 -4.26 -8.83 18.37
CA TRP A 122 -2.90 -9.24 18.04
C TRP A 122 -2.86 -9.90 16.66
N TYR A 123 -1.97 -9.44 15.78
CA TYR A 123 -1.69 -10.09 14.50
C TYR A 123 -0.33 -10.79 14.56
N ALA A 124 -0.27 -12.08 14.24
CA ALA A 124 0.94 -12.89 14.41
C ALA A 124 2.19 -12.31 13.70
N ALA A 125 2.01 -11.70 12.53
CA ALA A 125 3.14 -11.19 11.74
C ALA A 125 3.65 -9.80 12.18
N SER A 126 2.84 -9.00 12.90
CA SER A 126 3.22 -7.62 13.26
C SER A 126 3.04 -7.27 14.74
N GLY A 127 2.45 -8.15 15.53
CA GLY A 127 2.16 -7.95 16.95
C GLY A 127 0.85 -7.23 17.25
N THR A 128 0.79 -6.56 18.40
CA THR A 128 -0.40 -5.84 18.88
C THR A 128 -0.77 -4.72 17.92
N LEU A 129 -2.02 -4.70 17.49
CA LEU A 129 -2.56 -3.62 16.71
C LEU A 129 -3.05 -2.51 17.64
N GLU A 130 -2.62 -1.29 17.37
CA GLU A 130 -3.10 -0.09 18.06
C GLU A 130 -4.48 0.34 17.53
N LYS A 131 -5.43 0.53 18.45
CA LYS A 131 -6.75 1.08 18.18
C LYS A 131 -6.62 2.50 17.63
N ASP A 132 -7.51 2.87 16.73
CA ASP A 132 -7.51 4.15 16.01
C ASP A 132 -6.31 4.39 15.08
N THR A 133 -5.29 3.54 15.10
CA THR A 133 -4.26 3.44 14.04
C THR A 133 -4.66 2.38 13.00
N TYR A 134 -4.92 1.15 13.45
CA TYR A 134 -5.10 -0.01 12.58
C TYR A 134 -6.51 -0.58 12.58
N TYR A 135 -7.35 -0.22 13.55
CA TYR A 135 -8.76 -0.58 13.57
C TYR A 135 -9.59 0.42 14.39
N THR A 136 -10.91 0.33 14.27
CA THR A 136 -11.88 0.99 15.16
C THR A 136 -12.84 -0.05 15.73
N LEU A 137 -13.54 0.32 16.81
CA LEU A 137 -14.55 -0.53 17.45
C LEU A 137 -15.95 0.07 17.27
N ALA A 138 -16.90 -0.78 16.90
CA ALA A 138 -18.33 -0.49 16.97
C ALA A 138 -18.99 -1.49 17.93
N TYR A 139 -20.10 -1.08 18.54
CA TYR A 139 -20.78 -1.88 19.56
C TYR A 139 -22.24 -2.08 19.19
N GLY A 140 -22.76 -3.27 19.50
CA GLY A 140 -24.20 -3.48 19.56
C GLY A 140 -24.85 -2.67 20.68
N THR A 141 -26.15 -2.90 20.93
CA THR A 141 -26.86 -2.23 22.03
C THR A 141 -26.20 -2.52 23.37
N ASN A 142 -25.86 -3.78 23.65
CA ASN A 142 -25.13 -4.25 24.84
C ASN A 142 -25.68 -3.68 26.17
N THR A 143 -26.98 -3.38 26.23
CA THR A 143 -27.68 -2.88 27.43
C THR A 143 -28.32 -4.02 28.18
N ASP A 144 -28.93 -4.95 27.46
CA ASP A 144 -29.81 -5.98 28.02
C ASP A 144 -29.01 -7.22 28.41
N ILE A 145 -29.54 -8.00 29.36
CA ILE A 145 -28.95 -9.28 29.73
C ILE A 145 -28.99 -10.22 28.52
N GLY A 146 -27.84 -10.75 28.13
CA GLY A 146 -27.71 -11.67 27.00
C GLY A 146 -26.36 -11.53 26.31
N THR A 147 -26.32 -11.89 25.03
CA THR A 147 -25.12 -11.76 24.19
C THR A 147 -25.01 -10.36 23.62
N GLY A 148 -23.94 -9.64 23.99
CA GLY A 148 -23.54 -8.40 23.33
C GLY A 148 -22.60 -8.66 22.15
N SER A 149 -22.36 -7.62 21.34
CA SER A 149 -21.46 -7.67 20.19
C SER A 149 -20.45 -6.51 20.19
N VAL A 150 -19.25 -6.80 19.70
CA VAL A 150 -18.20 -5.82 19.42
C VAL A 150 -17.69 -6.08 18.01
N THR A 151 -17.75 -5.07 17.14
CA THR A 151 -17.22 -5.17 15.78
C THR A 151 -15.89 -4.44 15.68
N ILE A 152 -14.84 -5.17 15.31
CA ILE A 152 -13.52 -4.63 14.97
C ILE A 152 -13.51 -4.33 13.47
N ASN A 153 -13.30 -3.06 13.10
CA ASN A 153 -13.19 -2.64 11.70
C ASN A 153 -11.74 -2.26 11.39
N PHE A 154 -11.05 -3.05 10.57
CA PHE A 154 -9.65 -2.79 10.21
C PHE A 154 -9.52 -1.62 9.25
N LYS A 155 -8.39 -0.90 9.33
CA LYS A 155 -8.10 0.27 8.48
C LYS A 155 -6.60 0.43 8.21
N GLY A 156 -6.30 1.37 7.31
CA GLY A 156 -4.92 1.71 6.95
C GLY A 156 -4.25 0.54 6.23
N SER A 157 -3.22 -0.02 6.85
CA SER A 157 -2.49 -1.19 6.33
C SER A 157 -3.32 -2.48 6.29
N TYR A 158 -4.45 -2.51 6.99
CA TYR A 158 -5.31 -3.68 7.12
C TYR A 158 -6.74 -3.37 6.64
N ALA A 159 -7.43 -4.40 6.18
CA ALA A 159 -8.82 -4.35 5.75
C ALA A 159 -9.64 -5.53 6.32
N GLY A 160 -10.96 -5.42 6.22
CA GLY A 160 -11.90 -6.41 6.74
C GLY A 160 -12.53 -6.00 8.07
N SER A 161 -13.39 -6.87 8.59
CA SER A 161 -14.08 -6.67 9.87
C SER A 161 -14.36 -8.00 10.56
N LEU A 162 -14.38 -7.99 11.89
CA LEU A 162 -14.75 -9.13 12.73
C LEU A 162 -15.81 -8.70 13.75
N THR A 163 -16.81 -9.55 14.02
CA THR A 163 -17.84 -9.35 15.05
C THR A 163 -17.91 -10.54 15.98
#